data_AF-A0A7J2MEC4-F1
#
_entry.id   AF-A0A7J2MEC4-F1
#
_cell.length_a   1.000
_cell.length_b   1.000
_cell.length_c   1.000
_cell.angle_alpha   90.00
_cell.angle_beta   90.00
_cell.angle_gamma   90.00
#
_symmetry.space_group_name_H-M   'P 1'
#
loop_
_entity.id
_entity.type
_entity.pdbx_description
1 polymer ?
#
loop_
_entity_poly.entity_id
_entity_poly.type
_entity_poly.pdbx_seq_one_letter_code
_entity_poly.pdbx_strand_id
1 'polypeptide(L)' 'TNIAHYWSRSRKKLWKKGESSGHLQKVHEVLIDCDCDDLLLRVEQIGGACHTGYRSCFYRRIDGEVVGEKVFDPSEVY' A
#
# COMPACT_ATOMS: atom_id res chain seq x y z
N THR A 1 -5.17 6.61 -14.83
CA THR A 1 -4.40 7.34 -13.80
C THR A 1 -3.05 6.71 -13.50
N ASN A 2 -2.83 5.42 -13.78
CA ASN A 2 -1.61 4.68 -13.41
C ASN A 2 -1.29 4.76 -11.90
N ILE A 3 -2.33 4.91 -11.07
CA ILE A 3 -2.23 4.90 -9.61
C ILE A 3 -3.07 3.74 -9.10
N ALA A 4 -2.58 3.00 -8.10
CA ALA A 4 -3.33 1.91 -7.49
C ALA A 4 -4.63 2.44 -6.83
N HIS A 5 -5.74 1.80 -7.16
CA HIS A 5 -7.03 2.01 -6.50
C HIS A 5 -7.50 0.67 -5.96
N TYR A 6 -8.12 0.71 -4.78
CA TYR A 6 -8.63 -0.46 -4.10
C TYR A 6 -10.09 -0.26 -3.75
N TRP A 7 -10.83 -1.36 -3.59
CA TRP A 7 -12.14 -1.31 -2.98
C TRP A 7 -12.00 -1.35 -1.46
N SER A 8 -12.37 -0.26 -0.78
CA SER A 8 -12.41 -0.25 0.68
C SER A 8 -13.68 -0.94 1.15
N ARG A 9 -13.56 -2.14 1.73
CA ARG A 9 -14.70 -2.91 2.26
C ARG A 9 -15.44 -2.19 3.38
N SER A 10 -14.71 -1.51 4.26
CA SER A 10 -15.30 -0.75 5.38
C SER A 10 -16.00 0.53 4.91
N ARG A 11 -15.42 1.24 3.94
CA ARG A 11 -16.01 2.48 3.37
C ARG A 11 -17.02 2.20 2.25
N LYS A 12 -17.11 0.95 1.77
CA LYS A 12 -17.95 0.50 0.65
C LYS A 12 -17.84 1.39 -0.58
N LYS A 13 -16.61 1.79 -0.92
CA LYS A 13 -16.33 2.64 -2.08
C LYS A 13 -14.95 2.36 -2.68
N LEU A 14 -14.79 2.74 -3.94
CA LEU A 14 -13.48 2.82 -4.58
C LEU A 14 -12.64 3.87 -3.85
N TRP A 15 -11.36 3.55 -3.65
CA TRP A 15 -10.44 4.38 -2.90
C TRP A 15 -9.09 4.46 -3.62
N LYS A 16 -8.58 5.67 -3.82
CA LYS A 16 -7.26 5.91 -4.39
C LYS A 16 -6.22 5.76 -3.30
N LYS A 17 -5.24 4.85 -3.46
CA LYS A 17 -4.18 4.70 -2.46
C LYS A 17 -3.42 6.01 -2.31
N GLY A 18 -3.40 6.52 -1.08
CA GLY A 18 -2.75 7.79 -0.74
C GLY A 18 -3.59 9.03 -1.05
N GLU A 19 -4.92 8.91 -1.24
CA GLU A 19 -5.79 10.08 -1.50
C GLU A 19 -5.66 11.19 -0.45
N SER A 20 -5.44 10.83 0.81
CA SER A 20 -5.28 11.78 1.92
C SER A 20 -3.83 12.09 2.25
N SER A 21 -2.94 11.08 2.22
CA SER A 21 -1.55 11.23 2.68
C SER A 21 -0.55 11.60 1.58
N GLY A 22 -0.95 11.60 0.30
CA GLY A 22 -0.02 11.72 -0.82
C GLY A 22 0.88 10.49 -1.03
N HIS A 23 0.75 9.43 -0.20
CA HIS A 23 1.52 8.20 -0.34
C HIS A 23 0.94 7.29 -1.43
N LEU A 24 1.12 7.72 -2.67
CA LEU A 24 0.60 7.09 -3.88
C LEU A 24 1.40 5.83 -4.24
N GLN A 25 0.77 4.97 -5.02
CA GLN A 25 1.42 3.83 -5.67
C GLN A 25 1.29 3.99 -7.18
N LYS A 26 2.39 4.34 -7.85
CA LYS A 26 2.41 4.45 -9.32
C LYS A 26 2.55 3.04 -9.89
N VAL A 27 1.62 2.62 -10.73
CA VAL A 27 1.58 1.27 -11.31
C VAL A 27 2.46 1.25 -12.57
N HIS A 28 3.42 0.33 -12.60
CA HIS A 28 4.28 0.08 -13.76
C HIS A 28 3.85 -1.14 -14.56
N GLU A 29 3.41 -2.18 -13.86
CA GLU A 29 3.00 -3.45 -14.47
C GLU A 29 1.85 -4.05 -13.66
N VAL A 30 0.94 -4.72 -14.36
CA VAL A 30 -0.17 -5.47 -13.79
C VAL A 30 -0.06 -6.89 -14.32
N LEU A 31 0.17 -7.83 -13.40
CA LEU A 31 0.20 -9.26 -13.69
C LEU A 31 -1.11 -9.88 -13.18
N ILE A 32 -1.57 -10.91 -13.87
CA ILE A 32 -2.74 -11.71 -13.51
C ILE A 32 -2.30 -13.12 -13.12
N ASP A 33 -3.01 -13.75 -12.20
CA ASP A 33 -2.76 -15.14 -11.82
C ASP A 33 -3.33 -16.14 -12.85
N CYS A 34 -3.29 -17.43 -12.53
CA CYS A 34 -3.54 -18.49 -13.51
C CYS A 34 -5.02 -18.72 -13.83
N ASP A 35 -5.93 -18.48 -12.87
CA ASP A 35 -7.37 -18.60 -12.99
C ASP A 35 -8.10 -17.25 -13.03
N CYS A 36 -7.34 -16.16 -13.10
CA CYS A 36 -7.81 -14.80 -13.39
C CYS A 36 -8.69 -14.18 -12.29
N ASP A 37 -8.43 -14.52 -11.01
CA ASP A 37 -9.15 -13.95 -9.88
C ASP A 37 -8.29 -13.06 -8.96
N ASP A 38 -6.96 -13.09 -9.12
CA ASP A 38 -6.02 -12.20 -8.44
C ASP A 38 -5.13 -11.37 -9.38
N LEU A 39 -4.72 -10.19 -8.88
CA LEU A 39 -3.80 -9.28 -9.57
C LEU A 39 -2.57 -8.97 -8.73
N LEU A 40 -1.40 -9.00 -9.36
CA LEU A 40 -0.15 -8.48 -8.80
C LEU A 40 0.20 -7.14 -9.45
N LEU A 41 0.16 -6.07 -8.67
CA LEU A 41 0.59 -4.73 -9.09
C LEU A 41 2.06 -4.54 -8.75
N ARG A 42 2.91 -4.32 -9.76
CA ARG A 42 4.27 -3.82 -9.54
C ARG A 42 4.24 -2.30 -9.57
N VAL A 43 4.63 -1.71 -8.44
CA VAL A 43 4.44 -0.28 -8.19
C VAL A 43 5.72 0.40 -7.73
N GLU A 44 5.89 1.66 -8.11
CA GLU A 44 6.73 2.62 -7.39
C GLU A 44 5.89 3.20 -6.24
N GLN A 45 6.30 2.87 -5.01
CA GLN A 45 5.68 3.40 -3.79
C GLN A 45 6.27 4.78 -3.45
N ILE A 46 5.41 5.78 -3.35
CA ILE A 46 5.76 7.12 -2.84
C ILE A 46 5.44 7.16 -1.34
N GLY A 47 6.40 7.54 -0.49
CA GLY A 47 6.25 7.49 0.97
C GLY A 47 6.04 6.05 1.48
N GLY A 48 5.18 5.87 2.48
CA GLY A 48 4.88 4.54 3.03
C GLY A 48 3.59 3.91 2.51
N ALA A 49 3.62 2.59 2.27
CA ALA A 49 2.40 1.85 1.96
C ALA A 49 1.50 1.70 3.20
N CYS A 50 2.09 1.59 4.39
CA CYS A 50 1.40 1.40 5.64
C CYS A 50 1.11 2.73 6.35
N HIS A 51 -0.05 2.84 7.00
CA HIS A 51 -0.43 4.02 7.77
C HIS A 51 0.37 4.17 9.08
N THR A 52 1.09 3.14 9.51
CA THR A 52 1.89 3.15 10.75
C THR A 52 3.32 3.69 10.56
N GLY A 53 3.64 4.23 9.38
CA GLY A 53 4.95 4.83 9.10
C GLY A 53 5.87 3.94 8.28
N TYR A 54 5.55 2.65 8.13
CA TYR A 54 6.42 1.68 7.48
C TYR A 54 6.22 1.62 5.97
N ARG A 55 7.32 1.29 5.26
CA ARG A 55 7.31 1.11 3.80
C ARG A 55 6.34 0.02 3.34
N SER A 56 6.24 -1.06 4.12
CA SER A 56 5.34 -2.19 3.90
C SER A 56 4.46 -2.43 5.13
N CYS A 57 3.24 -2.93 4.93
CA CYS A 57 2.41 -3.42 6.04
C CYS A 57 3.01 -4.66 6.72
N PHE A 58 3.84 -5.41 6.00
CA PHE A 58 4.52 -6.61 6.48
C PHE A 58 5.87 -6.25 7.14
N TYR A 59 5.83 -5.35 8.13
CA TYR A 59 7.03 -4.86 8.83
C TYR A 59 7.39 -5.67 10.09
N ARG A 60 6.59 -6.68 10.44
CA ARG A 60 6.80 -7.54 11.62
C ARG A 60 6.86 -9.00 11.24
N ARG A 61 7.72 -9.75 11.93
CA ARG A 61 7.73 -11.21 11.94
C ARG A 61 6.80 -11.77 13.00
N ILE A 62 6.56 -13.07 12.94
CA ILE A 62 5.64 -13.78 13.85
C ILE A 62 6.13 -13.78 15.31
N ASP A 63 7.45 -13.70 15.50
CA ASP A 63 8.11 -13.56 16.81
C ASP A 63 8.06 -12.13 17.38
N GLY A 64 7.46 -11.19 16.64
CA GLY A 64 7.33 -9.79 17.03
C GLY A 64 8.51 -8.91 16.61
N GLU A 65 9.56 -9.46 16.00
CA GLU A 65 10.68 -8.68 15.48
C GLU A 65 10.20 -7.69 14.40
N VAL A 66 10.62 -6.42 14.52
CA VAL A 66 10.39 -5.39 13.50
C VAL A 66 11.50 -5.48 12.46
N VAL A 67 11.12 -5.83 11.23
CA VAL A 67 12.05 -6.03 10.10
C VAL A 67 11.83 -5.04 8.96
N GLY A 68 10.76 -4.26 9.01
CA GLY A 68 10.45 -3.27 7.98
C GLY A 68 11.11 -1.92 8.23
N GLU A 69 11.39 -1.20 7.15
CA GLU A 69 11.87 0.18 7.15
C GLU A 69 10.74 1.16 7.51
N LYS A 70 10.96 2.02 8.53
CA LYS A 70 10.07 3.14 8.85
C LYS A 70 10.46 4.35 8.02
N VAL A 71 9.56 4.83 7.15
CA VAL A 71 9.83 5.86 6.13
C VAL A 71 9.14 7.19 6.39
N PHE A 72 8.22 7.25 7.37
CA PHE A 72 7.60 8.50 7.84
C PHE A 72 7.06 8.37 9.28
N ASP A 73 6.80 9.50 9.93
CA ASP A 73 6.08 9.55 11.21
C ASP A 73 4.56 9.72 10.97
N PRO A 74 3.72 8.77 11.44
CA PRO A 74 2.27 8.88 11.29
C PRO A 74 1.66 10.15 11.88
N SER A 75 2.20 10.68 12.98
CA SER A 75 1.66 11.85 13.67
C SER A 75 1.83 13.16 12.89
N GLU A 76 2.71 13.17 11.88
CA GLU A 76 2.92 14.31 10.99
C GLU A 76 2.02 14.27 9.75
N VAL A 77 1.37 13.12 9.50
CA VAL A 77 0.62 12.86 8.25
C VAL A 77 -0.87 12.60 8.48
N TYR A 78 -1.23 12.02 9.63
CA TYR A 78 -2.60 11.58 9.95
C TYR A 78 -3.16 12.20 11.23
#